data_AF-A0A6M0G3D2-F1
#
_entry.id   AF-A0A6M0G3D2-F1
#
_cell.length_a   1.000
_cell.length_b   1.000
_cell.length_c   1.000
_cell.angle_alpha   90.00
_cell.angle_beta   90.00
_cell.angle_gamma   90.00
#
_symmetry.space_group_name_H-M   'P 1'
#
loop_
_entity.id
_entity.type
_entity.pdbx_description
1 polymer ?
#
loop_
_entity_poly.entity_id
_entity_poly.type
_entity_poly.pdbx_seq_one_letter_code
_entity_poly.pdbx_strand_id
1 'polypeptide(L)'
;KEIGDRLGESEALTNLGNVFIQLEQYSEALEYLKKSLAISREIGDLLGESEALANLGNAFIQLEQYSEALEYLKKSLNISRAIGDRLGESEALANLGNAFIQLEEYSEALEYLQQSLAISREIGIRETEAYLLTNFAEVYHVLGDRKLALDYCNQALAIATELGIPLVKECQEFKDRLLMNSGS
;
A
#
# COMPACT_ATOMS: atom_id res chain seq x y z
N LYS A 1 -8.33 -1.16 -33.60
CA LYS A 1 -7.06 -0.41 -33.63
C LYS A 1 -7.08 0.65 -32.53
N GLU A 2 -8.07 1.53 -32.52
CA GLU A 2 -8.28 2.59 -31.52
C GLU A 2 -8.31 2.12 -30.05
N ILE A 3 -9.04 1.06 -29.68
CA ILE A 3 -9.06 0.57 -28.28
C ILE A 3 -7.68 0.08 -27.82
N GLY A 4 -6.93 -0.62 -28.69
CA GLY A 4 -5.61 -1.16 -28.35
C GLY A 4 -4.57 -0.05 -28.18
N ASP A 5 -4.63 0.98 -29.03
CA ASP A 5 -3.77 2.15 -28.92
C ASP A 5 -4.04 2.90 -27.58
N ARG A 6 -5.30 2.96 -27.16
CA ARG A 6 -5.72 3.62 -25.92
C ARG A 6 -5.41 2.83 -24.66
N LEU A 7 -5.51 1.51 -24.69
CA LEU A 7 -5.05 0.66 -23.58
C LEU A 7 -3.55 0.91 -23.33
N GLY A 8 -2.74 0.85 -24.39
CA GLY A 8 -1.30 1.12 -24.27
C GLY A 8 -0.99 2.55 -23.81
N GLU A 9 -1.79 3.54 -24.20
CA GLU A 9 -1.67 4.91 -23.68
C GLU A 9 -1.96 4.97 -22.18
N SER A 10 -3.03 4.32 -21.70
CA SER A 10 -3.38 4.25 -20.28
C SER A 10 -2.25 3.60 -19.47
N GLU A 11 -1.74 2.45 -19.90
CA GLU A 11 -0.63 1.75 -19.24
C GLU A 11 0.63 2.63 -19.18
N ALA A 12 0.97 3.31 -20.28
CA ALA A 12 2.12 4.21 -20.32
C ALA A 12 1.97 5.39 -19.35
N LEU A 13 0.77 5.96 -19.25
CA LEU A 13 0.46 7.04 -18.31
C LEU A 13 0.52 6.58 -16.85
N THR A 14 0.02 5.37 -16.54
CA THR A 14 0.16 4.77 -15.21
C THR A 14 1.63 4.60 -14.84
N ASN A 15 2.43 4.05 -15.76
CA ASN A 15 3.86 3.88 -15.55
C ASN A 15 4.60 5.21 -15.34
N LEU A 16 4.28 6.26 -16.10
CA LEU A 16 4.81 7.61 -15.86
C LEU A 16 4.41 8.13 -14.49
N GLY A 17 3.15 7.97 -14.10
CA GLY A 17 2.67 8.31 -12.76
C GLY A 17 3.49 7.66 -11.66
N ASN A 18 3.74 6.36 -11.76
CA ASN A 18 4.55 5.61 -10.81
C ASN A 18 6.00 6.09 -10.77
N VAL A 19 6.62 6.39 -11.92
CA VAL A 19 7.97 6.98 -11.96
C VAL A 19 8.01 8.31 -11.23
N PHE A 20 7.03 9.19 -11.43
CA PHE A 20 6.98 10.47 -10.72
C PHE A 20 6.72 10.31 -9.21
N ILE A 21 5.96 9.29 -8.78
CA ILE A 21 5.84 8.93 -7.34
C ILE A 21 7.22 8.57 -6.77
N GLN A 22 8.00 7.73 -7.47
CA GLN A 22 9.34 7.33 -7.03
C GLN A 22 10.34 8.50 -7.01
N LEU A 23 10.10 9.53 -7.81
CA LEU A 23 10.88 10.78 -7.82
C LEU A 23 10.35 11.83 -6.81
N GLU A 24 9.36 11.47 -6.00
CA GLU A 24 8.69 12.36 -5.04
C GLU A 24 8.02 13.59 -5.71
N GLN A 25 7.74 13.50 -7.01
CA GLN A 25 7.09 14.53 -7.82
C GLN A 25 5.58 14.25 -7.93
N TYR A 26 4.90 14.35 -6.79
CA TYR A 26 3.52 13.88 -6.67
C TYR A 26 2.51 14.69 -7.50
N SER A 27 2.76 15.97 -7.75
CA SER A 27 1.86 16.79 -8.57
C SER A 27 1.83 16.29 -10.02
N GLU A 28 2.99 16.04 -10.60
CA GLU A 28 3.15 15.45 -11.93
C GLU A 28 2.55 14.04 -11.98
N ALA A 29 2.80 13.22 -10.95
CA ALA A 29 2.20 11.90 -10.85
C ALA A 29 0.66 11.95 -10.92
N LEU A 30 0.03 12.85 -10.16
CA LEU A 30 -1.42 13.04 -10.15
C LEU A 30 -1.96 13.41 -11.54
N GLU A 31 -1.23 14.22 -12.32
CA GLU A 31 -1.66 14.58 -13.68
C GLU A 31 -1.70 13.37 -14.62
N TYR A 32 -0.64 12.56 -14.63
CA TYR A 32 -0.56 11.38 -15.48
C TYR A 32 -1.55 10.29 -15.06
N LEU A 33 -1.69 10.05 -13.76
CA LEU A 33 -2.61 9.05 -13.23
C LEU A 33 -4.09 9.43 -13.47
N LYS A 34 -4.46 10.72 -13.38
CA LYS A 34 -5.82 11.17 -13.73
C LYS A 34 -6.13 10.97 -15.22
N LYS A 35 -5.15 11.18 -16.10
CA LYS A 35 -5.30 10.90 -17.54
C LYS A 35 -5.47 9.40 -17.79
N SER A 36 -4.64 8.56 -17.17
CA SER A 36 -4.78 7.10 -17.25
C SER A 36 -6.18 6.66 -16.81
N LEU A 37 -6.62 7.10 -15.63
CA LEU A 37 -7.95 6.80 -15.09
C LEU A 37 -9.08 7.19 -16.05
N ALA A 38 -8.99 8.36 -16.69
CA ALA A 38 -9.99 8.80 -17.65
C ALA A 38 -10.05 7.87 -18.87
N ILE A 39 -8.90 7.42 -19.36
CA ILE A 39 -8.81 6.50 -20.49
C ILE A 39 -9.33 5.12 -20.10
N SER A 40 -8.91 4.54 -18.97
CA SER A 40 -9.36 3.22 -18.52
C SER A 40 -10.88 3.17 -18.40
N ARG A 41 -11.49 4.21 -17.84
CA ARG A 41 -12.96 4.38 -17.77
C ARG A 41 -13.61 4.43 -19.14
N GLU A 42 -13.03 5.17 -20.07
CA GLU A 42 -13.60 5.34 -21.40
C GLU A 42 -13.60 4.03 -22.20
N ILE A 43 -12.57 3.21 -22.04
CA ILE A 43 -12.45 1.91 -22.72
C ILE A 43 -13.06 0.75 -21.92
N GLY A 44 -13.53 0.99 -20.70
CA GLY A 44 -14.10 -0.03 -19.81
C GLY A 44 -13.06 -1.00 -19.22
N ASP A 45 -11.80 -0.59 -19.12
CA ASP A 45 -10.75 -1.37 -18.48
C ASP A 45 -10.82 -1.18 -16.95
N LEU A 46 -11.51 -2.12 -16.30
CA LEU A 46 -11.69 -2.10 -14.85
C LEU A 46 -10.38 -2.37 -14.08
N LEU A 47 -9.46 -3.15 -14.65
CA LEU A 47 -8.17 -3.43 -14.01
C LEU A 47 -7.32 -2.17 -14.00
N GLY A 48 -7.16 -1.52 -15.16
CA GLY A 48 -6.45 -0.25 -15.28
C GLY A 48 -7.12 0.89 -14.49
N GLU A 49 -8.45 0.92 -14.42
CA GLU A 49 -9.16 1.87 -13.54
C GLU A 49 -8.79 1.63 -12.07
N SER A 50 -8.81 0.38 -11.60
CA SER A 50 -8.46 0.06 -10.21
C SER A 50 -7.02 0.45 -9.88
N GLU A 51 -6.07 0.14 -10.76
CA GLU A 51 -4.66 0.45 -10.59
C GLU A 51 -4.41 1.97 -10.55
N ALA A 52 -5.00 2.72 -11.49
CA ALA A 52 -4.87 4.17 -11.51
C ALA A 52 -5.47 4.82 -10.25
N LEU A 53 -6.59 4.31 -9.75
CA LEU A 53 -7.19 4.76 -8.48
C LEU A 53 -6.28 4.44 -7.29
N ALA A 54 -5.67 3.24 -7.23
CA ALA A 54 -4.76 2.87 -6.16
C ALA A 54 -3.54 3.81 -6.12
N ASN A 55 -2.94 4.09 -7.28
CA ASN A 55 -1.77 4.95 -7.40
C ASN A 55 -2.09 6.43 -7.10
N LEU A 56 -3.29 6.91 -7.48
CA LEU A 56 -3.77 8.23 -7.04
C LEU A 56 -3.89 8.28 -5.51
N GLY A 57 -4.47 7.23 -4.93
CA GLY A 57 -4.57 7.08 -3.48
C GLY A 57 -3.21 7.19 -2.79
N ASN A 58 -2.22 6.46 -3.27
CA ASN A 58 -0.85 6.53 -2.75
C ASN A 58 -0.24 7.93 -2.91
N ALA A 59 -0.33 8.56 -4.09
CA ALA A 59 0.17 9.91 -4.30
C ALA A 59 -0.45 10.94 -3.34
N PHE A 60 -1.75 10.81 -3.02
CA PHE A 60 -2.39 11.65 -2.02
C PHE A 60 -1.95 11.36 -0.58
N ILE A 61 -1.61 10.12 -0.23
CA ILE A 61 -0.98 9.80 1.06
C ILE A 61 0.34 10.55 1.18
N GLN A 62 1.18 10.51 0.15
CA GLN A 62 2.48 11.19 0.17
C GLN A 62 2.37 12.73 0.23
N LEU A 63 1.24 13.28 -0.21
CA LEU A 63 0.91 14.70 -0.07
C LEU A 63 0.22 15.04 1.26
N GLU A 64 0.08 14.07 2.17
CA GLU A 64 -0.64 14.20 3.44
C GLU A 64 -2.13 14.57 3.26
N GLN A 65 -2.70 14.31 2.08
CA GLN A 65 -4.09 14.57 1.72
C GLN A 65 -4.93 13.30 1.92
N TYR A 66 -5.06 12.89 3.18
CA TYR A 66 -5.60 11.57 3.54
C TYR A 66 -7.08 11.39 3.17
N SER A 67 -7.89 12.45 3.18
CA SER A 67 -9.32 12.37 2.82
C SER A 67 -9.50 11.96 1.35
N GLU A 68 -8.76 12.60 0.46
CA GLU A 68 -8.71 12.26 -0.96
C GLU A 68 -8.14 10.86 -1.17
N ALA A 69 -7.05 10.52 -0.49
CA ALA A 69 -6.46 9.19 -0.57
C ALA A 69 -7.48 8.09 -0.24
N LEU A 70 -8.19 8.22 0.88
CA LEU A 70 -9.22 7.26 1.30
C LEU A 70 -10.34 7.11 0.26
N GLU A 71 -10.76 8.19 -0.41
CA GLU A 71 -11.78 8.14 -1.45
C GLU A 71 -11.32 7.30 -2.65
N TYR A 72 -10.11 7.56 -3.16
CA TYR A 72 -9.55 6.83 -4.29
C TYR A 72 -9.29 5.36 -3.97
N LEU A 73 -8.71 5.07 -2.81
CA LEU A 73 -8.40 3.71 -2.37
C LEU A 73 -9.66 2.86 -2.14
N LYS A 74 -10.73 3.44 -1.57
CA LYS A 74 -12.03 2.74 -1.43
C LYS A 74 -12.64 2.38 -2.79
N LYS A 75 -12.50 3.26 -3.80
CA LYS A 75 -12.97 2.96 -5.16
C LYS A 75 -12.15 1.84 -5.80
N SER A 76 -10.82 1.90 -5.71
CA SER A 76 -9.92 0.83 -6.16
C SER A 76 -10.29 -0.51 -5.51
N LEU A 77 -10.41 -0.54 -4.18
CA LEU A 77 -10.80 -1.74 -3.42
C LEU A 77 -12.11 -2.36 -3.92
N ASN A 78 -13.13 -1.55 -4.14
CA ASN A 78 -14.42 -2.02 -4.62
C ASN A 78 -14.33 -2.64 -6.03
N ILE A 79 -13.52 -2.04 -6.91
CA ILE A 79 -13.34 -2.56 -8.27
C ILE A 79 -12.52 -3.85 -8.24
N SER A 80 -11.39 -3.90 -7.52
CA SER A 80 -10.56 -5.10 -7.40
C SER A 80 -11.38 -6.29 -6.87
N ARG A 81 -12.22 -6.06 -5.85
CA ARG A 81 -13.17 -7.07 -5.35
C ARG A 81 -14.17 -7.51 -6.42
N ALA A 82 -14.73 -6.57 -7.18
CA ALA A 82 -15.73 -6.87 -8.20
C ALA A 82 -15.18 -7.72 -9.35
N ILE A 83 -13.92 -7.50 -9.73
CA ILE A 83 -13.26 -8.25 -10.82
C ILE A 83 -12.48 -9.48 -10.34
N GLY A 84 -12.39 -9.70 -9.02
CA GLY A 84 -11.65 -10.82 -8.42
C GLY A 84 -10.13 -10.65 -8.44
N ASP A 85 -9.64 -9.42 -8.58
CA ASP A 85 -8.21 -9.11 -8.48
C ASP A 85 -7.77 -9.11 -7.02
N ARG A 86 -7.27 -10.25 -6.56
CA ARG A 86 -6.80 -10.43 -5.17
C ARG A 86 -5.54 -9.63 -4.87
N LEU A 87 -4.68 -9.41 -5.87
CA LEU A 87 -3.46 -8.62 -5.67
C LEU A 87 -3.83 -7.16 -5.44
N GLY A 88 -4.60 -6.56 -6.37
CA GLY A 88 -5.07 -5.19 -6.23
C GLY A 88 -5.98 -4.99 -5.00
N GLU A 89 -6.76 -5.98 -4.59
CA GLU A 89 -7.50 -5.94 -3.33
C GLU A 89 -6.55 -5.83 -2.13
N SER A 90 -5.52 -6.67 -2.07
CA SER A 90 -4.51 -6.64 -1.00
C SER A 90 -3.80 -5.29 -0.92
N GLU A 91 -3.39 -4.74 -2.05
CA GLU A 91 -2.67 -3.46 -2.13
C GLU A 91 -3.56 -2.28 -1.71
N ALA A 92 -4.81 -2.22 -2.18
CA ALA A 92 -5.74 -1.18 -1.78
C ALA A 92 -6.03 -1.22 -0.27
N LEU A 93 -6.20 -2.41 0.32
CA LEU A 93 -6.36 -2.60 1.76
C LEU A 93 -5.11 -2.15 2.53
N ALA A 94 -3.90 -2.50 2.06
CA ALA A 94 -2.65 -2.08 2.70
C ALA A 94 -2.53 -0.56 2.74
N ASN A 95 -2.82 0.11 1.62
CA ASN A 95 -2.78 1.56 1.51
C ASN A 95 -3.85 2.25 2.34
N LEU A 96 -5.06 1.67 2.46
CA LEU A 96 -6.07 2.17 3.40
C LEU A 96 -5.57 2.08 4.84
N GLY A 97 -4.98 0.94 5.21
CA GLY A 97 -4.35 0.74 6.52
C GLY A 97 -3.31 1.83 6.82
N ASN A 98 -2.43 2.09 5.86
CA ASN A 98 -1.41 3.14 5.97
C ASN A 98 -2.02 4.54 6.13
N ALA A 99 -3.04 4.88 5.34
CA ALA A 99 -3.72 6.17 5.46
C ALA A 99 -4.34 6.36 6.86
N PHE A 100 -4.96 5.32 7.42
CA PHE A 100 -5.50 5.36 8.79
C PHE A 100 -4.41 5.43 9.86
N ILE A 101 -3.24 4.82 9.65
CA ILE A 101 -2.07 5.01 10.54
C ILE A 101 -1.67 6.49 10.59
N GLN A 102 -1.60 7.16 9.43
CA GLN A 102 -1.25 8.59 9.38
C GLN A 102 -2.30 9.49 10.00
N LEU A 103 -3.56 9.05 10.04
CA LEU A 103 -4.66 9.71 10.74
C LEU A 103 -4.71 9.38 12.25
N GLU A 104 -3.79 8.54 12.74
CA GLU A 104 -3.79 8.01 14.11
C GLU A 104 -5.05 7.20 14.48
N GLU A 105 -5.79 6.73 13.47
CA GLU A 105 -6.99 5.88 13.58
C GLU A 105 -6.58 4.41 13.58
N TYR A 106 -5.90 3.98 14.65
CA TYR A 106 -5.22 2.69 14.70
C TYR A 106 -6.16 1.47 14.65
N SER A 107 -7.40 1.59 15.12
CA SER A 107 -8.36 0.48 15.08
C SER A 107 -8.75 0.13 13.64
N GLU A 108 -9.11 1.15 12.88
CA GLU A 108 -9.43 1.08 11.46
C GLU A 108 -8.22 0.61 10.65
N ALA A 109 -7.04 1.16 10.94
CA ALA A 109 -5.80 0.72 10.31
C ALA A 109 -5.58 -0.79 10.46
N LEU A 110 -5.68 -1.32 11.69
CA LEU A 110 -5.50 -2.74 11.96
C LEU A 110 -6.51 -3.61 11.23
N GLU A 111 -7.77 -3.18 11.09
CA GLU A 111 -8.79 -3.93 10.35
C GLU A 111 -8.41 -4.10 8.88
N TYR A 112 -7.98 -3.02 8.22
CA TYR A 112 -7.56 -3.06 6.82
C TYR A 112 -6.26 -3.85 6.62
N LEU A 113 -5.27 -3.65 7.49
CA LEU A 113 -4.01 -4.39 7.45
C LEU A 113 -4.23 -5.90 7.66
N GLN A 114 -5.17 -6.30 8.53
CA GLN A 114 -5.49 -7.71 8.77
C GLN A 114 -6.11 -8.37 7.55
N GLN A 115 -7.03 -7.67 6.89
CA GLN A 115 -7.61 -8.13 5.63
C GLN A 115 -6.51 -8.27 4.56
N SER A 116 -5.66 -7.27 4.38
CA SER A 116 -4.54 -7.33 3.43
C SER A 116 -3.58 -8.49 3.72
N LEU A 117 -3.23 -8.71 4.99
CA LEU A 117 -2.32 -9.78 5.41
C LEU A 117 -2.90 -11.17 5.11
N ALA A 118 -4.20 -11.36 5.33
CA ALA A 118 -4.86 -12.61 5.00
C ALA A 118 -4.80 -12.91 3.49
N ILE A 119 -5.02 -11.90 2.65
CA ILE A 119 -4.96 -12.05 1.20
C ILE A 119 -3.53 -12.29 0.75
N SER A 120 -2.57 -11.45 1.17
CA SER A 120 -1.16 -11.59 0.82
C SER A 120 -0.62 -13.00 1.14
N ARG A 121 -1.02 -13.60 2.27
CA ARG A 121 -0.71 -14.99 2.62
C ARG A 121 -1.41 -16.02 1.73
N GLU A 122 -2.68 -15.79 1.39
CA GLU A 122 -3.45 -16.65 0.49
C GLU A 122 -2.81 -16.74 -0.91
N ILE A 123 -2.39 -15.60 -1.46
CA ILE A 123 -1.79 -15.53 -2.80
C ILE A 123 -0.26 -15.63 -2.80
N GLY A 124 0.38 -15.74 -1.63
CA GLY A 124 1.82 -16.00 -1.49
C GLY A 124 2.74 -14.81 -1.75
N ILE A 125 2.25 -13.57 -1.62
CA ILE A 125 3.05 -12.36 -1.85
C ILE A 125 3.81 -11.98 -0.58
N ARG A 126 4.95 -12.64 -0.37
CA ARG A 126 5.74 -12.56 0.87
C ARG A 126 6.35 -11.20 1.13
N GLU A 127 6.66 -10.43 0.09
CA GLU A 127 7.17 -9.08 0.24
C GLU A 127 6.12 -8.16 0.89
N THR A 128 4.89 -8.14 0.36
CA THR A 128 3.76 -7.42 0.98
C THR A 128 3.49 -7.91 2.40
N GLU A 129 3.57 -9.22 2.66
CA GLU A 129 3.45 -9.74 4.03
C GLU A 129 4.46 -9.09 4.98
N ALA A 130 5.74 -8.99 4.58
CA ALA A 130 6.77 -8.38 5.41
C ALA A 130 6.47 -6.90 5.73
N TYR A 131 6.05 -6.11 4.73
CA TYR A 131 5.67 -4.70 4.91
C TYR A 131 4.41 -4.53 5.77
N LEU A 132 3.42 -5.41 5.64
CA LEU A 132 2.24 -5.37 6.51
C LEU A 132 2.62 -5.66 7.96
N LEU A 133 3.51 -6.64 8.19
CA LEU A 133 4.00 -6.98 9.52
C LEU A 133 4.80 -5.82 10.14
N THR A 134 5.53 -5.01 9.37
CA THR A 134 6.16 -3.80 9.91
C THR A 134 5.12 -2.77 10.35
N ASN A 135 4.06 -2.57 9.56
CA ASN A 135 2.98 -1.66 9.93
C ASN A 135 2.25 -2.10 11.21
N PHE A 136 2.00 -3.41 11.37
CA PHE A 136 1.50 -3.95 12.64
C PHE A 136 2.45 -3.66 13.80
N ALA A 137 3.75 -3.86 13.58
CA ALA A 137 4.75 -3.64 14.61
C ALA A 137 4.79 -2.17 15.07
N GLU A 138 4.68 -1.23 14.13
CA GLU A 138 4.61 0.21 14.41
C GLU A 138 3.34 0.59 15.16
N VAL A 139 2.17 0.12 14.70
CA VAL A 139 0.89 0.41 15.38
C VAL A 139 0.90 -0.12 16.80
N TYR A 140 1.31 -1.37 17.03
CA TYR A 140 1.36 -1.92 18.38
C TYR A 140 2.42 -1.25 19.26
N HIS A 141 3.50 -0.73 18.67
CA HIS A 141 4.46 0.09 19.42
C HIS A 141 3.82 1.38 19.94
N VAL A 142 3.07 2.09 19.09
CA VAL A 142 2.37 3.33 19.48
C VAL A 142 1.29 3.04 20.53
N LEU A 143 0.57 1.93 20.39
CA LEU A 143 -0.43 1.48 21.37
C LEU A 143 0.18 0.99 22.69
N GLY A 144 1.51 0.90 22.80
CA GLY A 144 2.22 0.46 24.00
C GLY A 144 2.28 -1.07 24.18
N ASP A 145 1.72 -1.86 23.26
CA ASP A 145 1.89 -3.32 23.27
C ASP A 145 3.23 -3.71 22.62
N ARG A 146 4.28 -3.47 23.38
CA ARG A 146 5.65 -3.79 23.00
C ARG A 146 5.85 -5.27 22.67
N LYS A 147 5.10 -6.18 23.32
CA LYS A 147 5.24 -7.61 23.09
C LYS A 147 4.76 -7.96 21.68
N LEU A 148 3.58 -7.48 21.29
CA LEU A 148 3.07 -7.65 19.93
C LEU A 148 3.97 -6.93 18.92
N ALA A 149 4.41 -5.70 19.21
CA ALA A 149 5.32 -4.98 18.34
C ALA A 149 6.60 -5.77 18.02
N LEU A 150 7.24 -6.37 19.03
CA LEU A 150 8.41 -7.21 18.85
C LEU A 150 8.09 -8.50 18.06
N ASP A 151 6.95 -9.12 18.30
CA ASP A 151 6.55 -10.34 17.59
C ASP A 151 6.38 -10.08 16.08
N TYR A 152 5.61 -9.05 15.73
CA TYR A 152 5.42 -8.65 14.34
C TYR A 152 6.72 -8.21 13.67
N CYS A 153 7.56 -7.44 14.36
CA CYS A 153 8.87 -7.04 13.85
C CYS A 153 9.80 -8.25 13.59
N ASN A 154 9.79 -9.26 14.46
CA ASN A 154 10.57 -10.49 14.25
C ASN A 154 10.06 -11.30 13.05
N GLN A 155 8.74 -11.38 12.87
CA GLN A 155 8.15 -12.04 11.70
C GLN A 155 8.55 -11.30 10.41
N ALA A 156 8.43 -9.97 10.38
CA ALA A 156 8.85 -9.15 9.25
C ALA A 156 10.34 -9.33 8.93
N LEU A 157 11.21 -9.27 9.95
CA LEU A 157 12.65 -9.46 9.81
C LEU A 157 13.01 -10.84 9.26
N ALA A 158 12.32 -11.90 9.70
CA ALA A 158 12.55 -13.25 9.21
C ALA A 158 12.26 -13.35 7.71
N ILE A 159 11.13 -12.80 7.26
CA ILE A 159 10.75 -12.80 5.85
C ILE A 159 11.71 -11.92 5.04
N ALA A 160 12.00 -10.71 5.51
CA ALA A 160 12.92 -9.79 4.83
C ALA A 160 14.32 -10.40 4.67
N THR A 161 14.80 -11.14 5.68
CA THR A 161 16.09 -11.85 5.63
C THR A 161 16.07 -12.98 4.61
N GLU A 162 14.97 -13.74 4.56
CA GLU A 162 14.81 -14.81 3.57
C GLU A 162 14.80 -14.26 2.13
N LEU A 163 14.11 -13.15 1.91
CA LEU A 163 14.00 -12.53 0.58
C LEU A 163 15.24 -11.70 0.19
N GLY A 164 16.07 -11.31 1.16
CA GLY A 164 17.24 -10.46 0.92
C GLY A 164 16.89 -9.02 0.53
N ILE A 165 15.75 -8.50 1.01
CA ILE A 165 15.26 -7.16 0.67
C ILE A 165 15.78 -6.09 1.65
N PRO A 166 15.82 -4.80 1.25
CA PRO A 166 16.34 -3.71 2.09
C PRO A 166 15.68 -3.57 3.48
N LEU A 167 14.43 -4.03 3.60
CA LEU A 167 13.61 -4.01 4.81
C LEU A 167 14.29 -4.67 6.04
N VAL A 168 15.28 -5.56 5.83
CA VAL A 168 16.08 -6.18 6.91
C VAL A 168 16.66 -5.11 7.85
N LYS A 169 17.22 -4.04 7.29
CA LYS A 169 17.89 -2.99 8.06
C LYS A 169 16.88 -2.24 8.93
N GLU A 170 15.77 -1.82 8.34
CA GLU A 170 14.70 -1.07 9.02
C GLU A 170 14.08 -1.89 10.15
N CYS A 171 13.79 -3.17 9.90
CA CYS A 171 13.28 -4.08 10.93
C CYS A 171 14.28 -4.26 12.08
N GLN A 172 15.57 -4.42 11.77
CA GLN A 172 16.60 -4.59 12.80
C GLN A 172 16.76 -3.33 13.66
N GLU A 173 16.79 -2.15 13.05
CA GLU A 173 16.85 -0.87 13.76
C GLU A 173 15.60 -0.64 14.63
N PHE A 174 14.42 -0.97 14.12
CA PHE A 174 13.18 -0.89 14.90
C PHE A 174 13.19 -1.86 16.09
N LYS A 175 13.62 -3.10 15.88
CA LYS A 175 13.78 -4.10 16.95
C LYS A 175 14.73 -3.62 18.04
N ASP A 176 15.87 -3.04 17.67
CA ASP A 176 16.85 -2.55 18.63
C ASP A 176 16.29 -1.36 19.43
N ARG A 177 15.58 -0.44 18.78
CA ARG A 177 14.86 0.67 19.45
C ARG A 177 13.83 0.15 20.45
N LEU A 178 13.05 -0.86 20.07
CA LEU A 178 12.14 -1.52 20.99
C LEU A 178 12.97 -2.01 22.18
N LEU A 179 13.97 -2.89 21.98
CA LEU A 179 14.77 -3.49 23.06
C LEU A 179 15.44 -2.48 24.01
N MET A 180 15.95 -1.34 23.55
CA MET A 180 16.62 -0.35 24.41
C MET A 180 15.69 0.32 25.43
N ASN A 181 14.39 0.50 25.10
CA ASN A 181 13.42 1.16 25.97
C ASN A 181 12.88 0.27 27.12
N SER A 182 13.48 -0.90 27.41
CA SER A 182 13.10 -1.75 28.58
C SER A 182 13.94 -1.49 29.84
N GLY A 183 14.81 -0.48 29.82
CA GLY A 183 15.68 -0.12 30.93
C GLY A 183 15.38 1.26 31.53
N SER A 184 14.18 1.46 32.07
CA SER A 184 13.86 2.57 32.98
C SER A 184 12.72 2.18 33.92
#